data_AF-A0A7D5LEN3-F1
#
_entry.id   AF-A0A7D5LEN3-F1
#
_cell.length_a   1.000
_cell.length_b   1.000
_cell.length_c   1.000
_cell.angle_alpha   90.00
_cell.angle_beta   90.00
_cell.angle_gamma   90.00
#
_symmetry.space_group_name_H-M   'P 1'
#
loop_
_entity.id
_entity.type
_entity.pdbx_description
1 polymer ?
#
loop_
_entity_poly.entity_id
_entity_poly.type
_entity_poly.pdbx_seq_one_letter_code
_entity_poly.pdbx_strand_id
1 'polypeptide(L)' 'MNINPFSFEVWSIVKWFFVFAFFLYIIFSLVVIRQVSLMNKTLDVHFEKPFTLFAYLHFFFAVGVFIFAFLVL' A
#
# COMPACT_ATOMS: atom_id res chain seq x y z
N MET A 1 21.64 -15.35 -25.37
CA MET A 1 20.63 -15.88 -24.43
C MET A 1 19.38 -16.17 -25.22
N ASN A 2 18.87 -17.41 -25.19
CA ASN A 2 17.61 -17.77 -25.85
C ASN A 2 16.46 -17.24 -24.99
N ILE A 3 15.92 -16.07 -25.33
CA ILE A 3 14.80 -15.45 -24.63
C ILE A 3 13.50 -16.07 -25.15
N ASN A 4 12.87 -16.92 -24.35
CA ASN A 4 11.55 -17.46 -24.67
C ASN A 4 10.54 -16.31 -24.65
N PRO A 5 9.85 -16.00 -25.77
CA PRO A 5 8.90 -14.88 -25.81
C PRO A 5 7.77 -15.05 -24.79
N PHE A 6 7.34 -16.29 -24.55
CA PHE A 6 6.34 -16.63 -23.52
C PHE A 6 6.75 -16.23 -22.10
N SER A 7 8.03 -16.35 -21.72
CA SER A 7 8.45 -15.96 -20.36
C SER A 7 8.47 -14.45 -20.16
N PHE A 8 8.73 -13.69 -21.23
CA PHE A 8 8.74 -12.23 -21.19
C PHE A 8 7.33 -11.65 -21.04
N GLU A 9 6.35 -12.20 -21.77
CA GLU A 9 4.95 -11.78 -21.68
C GLU A 9 4.36 -12.04 -20.30
N VAL A 10 4.60 -13.23 -19.72
CA VAL A 10 4.14 -13.57 -18.36
C VAL A 10 4.73 -12.60 -17.33
N TRP A 11 6.01 -12.25 -17.44
CA TRP A 11 6.65 -11.32 -16.51
C TRP A 11 6.05 -9.90 -16.60
N SER A 12 5.70 -9.44 -17.80
CA SER A 12 5.03 -8.14 -18.00
C SER A 12 3.66 -8.10 -17.31
N ILE A 13 2.86 -9.17 -17.45
CA ILE A 13 1.54 -9.28 -16.80
C ILE A 13 1.69 -9.23 -15.28
N VAL A 14 2.67 -9.95 -14.72
CA VAL A 14 2.94 -9.98 -13.28
C VAL A 14 3.28 -8.59 -12.74
N LYS A 15 4.14 -7.82 -13.43
CA LYS A 15 4.50 -6.45 -13.04
C LYS A 15 3.26 -5.56 -12.90
N TRP A 16 2.43 -5.53 -13.94
CA TRP A 16 1.21 -4.72 -13.94
C TRP A 16 0.21 -5.16 -12.87
N PHE A 17 0.10 -6.46 -12.61
CA PHE A 17 -0.73 -6.97 -11.52
C PHE A 17 -0.27 -6.46 -10.16
N PHE A 18 1.04 -6.46 -9.86
CA PHE A 18 1.57 -5.93 -8.60
C PHE A 18 1.37 -4.42 -8.48
N VAL A 19 1.59 -3.66 -9.55
CA VAL A 19 1.30 -2.21 -9.56
C VAL A 19 -0.16 -1.94 -9.25
N PHE A 20 -1.09 -2.69 -9.86
CA PHE A 20 -2.52 -2.59 -9.58
C PHE A 20 -2.86 -2.98 -8.13
N ALA A 21 -2.27 -4.06 -7.60
CA ALA A 21 -2.47 -4.47 -6.22
C ALA A 21 -1.99 -3.41 -5.22
N PHE A 22 -0.85 -2.77 -5.46
CA PHE A 22 -0.36 -1.67 -4.62
C PHE A 22 -1.24 -0.43 -4.71
N PHE A 23 -1.82 -0.15 -5.87
CA PHE A 23 -2.82 0.92 -5.98
C PHE A 23 -4.05 0.65 -5.09
N LEU A 24 -4.59 -0.59 -5.12
CA LEU A 24 -5.67 -0.97 -4.20
C LEU A 24 -5.25 -0.89 -2.73
N TYR A 25 -3.98 -1.18 -2.42
CA TYR A 25 -3.44 -1.07 -1.07
C TYR A 25 -3.44 0.38 -0.56
N ILE A 26 -3.26 1.38 -1.42
CA ILE A 26 -3.42 2.80 -1.03
C ILE A 26 -4.85 3.09 -0.60
N ILE A 27 -5.84 2.54 -1.31
CA ILE A 27 -7.26 2.70 -0.93
C ILE A 27 -7.51 2.03 0.42
N PHE A 28 -6.94 0.85 0.64
CA PHE A 28 -7.01 0.16 1.93
C PHE A 28 -6.35 0.98 3.06
N SER A 29 -5.20 1.61 2.84
CA SER A 29 -4.54 2.40 3.90
C SER A 29 -5.35 3.66 4.28
N LEU A 30 -6.13 4.24 3.36
CA LEU A 30 -7.13 5.26 3.71
C LEU A 30 -8.25 4.72 4.62
N VAL A 31 -8.69 3.48 4.40
CA VAL A 31 -9.65 2.81 5.29
C VAL A 31 -9.03 2.62 6.67
N VAL A 32 -7.76 2.23 6.76
CA VAL A 32 -7.05 2.09 8.05
C VAL A 32 -7.05 3.40 8.85
N ILE A 33 -6.80 4.54 8.21
CA ILE A 33 -6.89 5.85 8.89
C ILE A 33 -8.27 6.07 9.50
N ARG A 34 -9.34 5.76 8.76
CA ARG A 34 -10.72 5.86 9.28
C ARG A 34 -10.95 4.91 10.45
N GLN A 35 -10.45 3.68 10.37
CA GLN A 35 -10.59 2.70 11.45
C GLN A 35 -9.87 3.12 12.73
N VAL A 36 -8.65 3.66 12.60
CA VAL A 36 -7.91 4.21 13.75
C VAL A 36 -8.67 5.40 14.37
N SER A 37 -9.26 6.27 13.55
CA SER A 37 -10.09 7.37 14.05
C SER A 37 -11.34 6.91 14.79
N LEU A 38 -12.02 5.84 14.34
CA LEU A 38 -13.17 5.26 15.03
C LEU A 38 -12.77 4.56 16.34
N MET A 39 -11.66 3.83 16.32
CA MET A 39 -11.10 3.17 17.49
C MET A 39 -10.76 4.18 18.60
N ASN A 40 -10.09 5.28 18.24
CA ASN A 40 -9.73 6.35 19.17
C ASN A 40 -10.94 7.00 19.85
N LYS A 41 -12.12 7.02 19.21
CA LYS A 41 -13.35 7.56 19.84
C LYS A 41 -13.96 6.62 20.87
N THR A 42 -13.66 5.32 20.77
CA THR A 42 -14.27 4.29 21.61
C THR A 42 -13.41 3.94 22.80
N LEU A 43 -12.10 3.89 22.57
CA LEU A 43 -11.13 3.58 23.60
C LEU A 43 -10.59 4.90 24.14
N ASP A 44 -10.99 5.26 25.35
CA ASP A 44 -10.44 6.41 26.10
C ASP A 44 -9.01 6.08 26.57
N VAL A 45 -8.09 5.98 25.61
CA VAL A 45 -6.69 5.63 25.84
C VAL A 45 -5.84 6.86 25.61
N HIS A 46 -4.87 7.10 26.50
CA HIS A 46 -3.88 8.18 26.34
C HIS A 46 -3.05 8.12 25.04
N PHE A 47 -3.19 7.06 24.22
CA PHE A 47 -2.38 6.77 23.03
C PHE A 47 -3.05 7.12 21.68
N GLU A 48 -4.16 7.86 21.66
CA GLU A 48 -4.85 8.26 20.40
C GLU A 48 -3.92 8.93 19.38
N LYS A 49 -3.04 9.83 19.85
CA LYS A 49 -2.12 10.62 19.01
C LYS A 49 -1.07 9.74 18.32
N PRO A 50 -0.31 8.88 19.04
CA PRO A 50 0.57 7.90 18.41
C PRO A 50 -0.12 7.03 17.34
N PHE A 51 -1.29 6.46 17.63
CA PHE A 51 -1.96 5.60 16.65
C PHE A 51 -2.36 6.35 15.38
N THR A 52 -2.86 7.57 15.55
CA THR A 52 -3.20 8.43 14.40
C THR A 52 -1.96 8.76 13.57
N LEU A 53 -0.83 9.07 14.21
CA LEU A 53 0.43 9.32 13.53
C LEU A 53 0.91 8.09 12.74
N PHE A 54 0.89 6.90 13.35
CA PHE A 54 1.26 5.65 12.68
C PHE A 54 0.35 5.34 11.48
N ALA A 55 -0.95 5.64 11.58
CA ALA A 55 -1.87 5.45 10.46
C ALA A 55 -1.51 6.35 9.26
N TYR A 56 -1.19 7.62 9.50
CA TYR A 56 -0.74 8.52 8.43
C TYR A 56 0.63 8.12 7.88
N LEU A 57 1.59 7.75 8.74
CA LEU A 57 2.90 7.25 8.29
C LEU A 57 2.75 6.00 7.43
N HIS A 58 1.88 5.07 7.82
CA HIS A 58 1.58 3.88 7.04
C HIS A 58 1.00 4.22 5.66
N PHE A 59 0.07 5.19 5.58
CA PHE A 59 -0.48 5.67 4.32
C PHE A 59 0.59 6.28 3.41
N PHE A 60 1.43 7.20 3.93
CA PHE A 60 2.50 7.80 3.13
C PHE A 60 3.55 6.76 2.70
N PHE A 61 3.85 5.79 3.56
CA PHE A 61 4.73 4.68 3.22
C PHE A 61 4.14 3.82 2.09
N ALA A 62 2.84 3.50 2.14
CA ALA A 62 2.14 2.78 1.06
C ALA A 62 2.20 3.53 -0.28
N VAL A 63 2.01 4.84 -0.26
CA VAL A 63 2.18 5.69 -1.46
C VAL A 63 3.62 5.64 -1.97
N GLY A 64 4.61 5.72 -1.08
CA GLY A 64 6.02 5.58 -1.44
C GLY A 64 6.36 4.23 -2.07
N VAL A 65 5.85 3.13 -1.50
CA VAL A 65 6.01 1.78 -2.05
C VAL A 65 5.36 1.65 -3.42
N PHE A 66 4.18 2.23 -3.64
CA PHE A 66 3.53 2.23 -4.96
C PHE A 66 4.37 2.98 -6.00
N ILE A 67 4.88 4.16 -5.68
CA ILE A 67 5.76 4.93 -6.58
C ILE A 67 7.03 4.13 -6.87
N PHE A 68 7.66 3.54 -5.85
CA PHE A 68 8.85 2.71 -6.02
C PHE A 68 8.56 1.48 -6.91
N ALA A 69 7.44 0.79 -6.67
CA ALA A 69 7.00 -0.33 -7.48
C ALA A 69 6.79 0.10 -8.94
N PHE A 70 6.11 1.21 -9.19
CA PHE A 70 5.87 1.72 -10.55
C PHE A 70 7.16 2.05 -11.32
N LEU A 71 8.22 2.48 -10.62
CA LEU A 71 9.50 2.82 -11.25
C LEU A 71 10.40 1.60 -11.48
N VAL A 72 10.29 0.57 -10.64
CA VAL A 72 11.24 -0.56 -10.60
C VAL A 72 10.68 -1.86 -11.21
N LEU A 73 9.39 -2.15 -11.01
CA LEU A 73 8.71 -3.31 -11.61
C LEU A 73 8.37 -3.01 -13.06
#